data_AF-A0A644TF61-F1
#
_entry.id   AF-A0A644TF61-F1
#
_cell.length_a   1.000
_cell.length_b   1.000
_cell.length_c   1.000
_cell.angle_alpha   90.00
_cell.angle_beta   90.00
_cell.angle_gamma   90.00
#
_symmetry.space_group_name_H-M   'P 1'
#
loop_
_entity.id
_entity.type
_entity.pdbx_description
1 polymer ?
#
loop_
_entity_poly.entity_id
_entity_poly.type
_entity_poly.pdbx_seq_one_letter_code
_entity_poly.pdbx_strand_id
1 'polypeptide(L)'
;MNYKELNKIFKETLSLRWDPVAVRMMRPGEEKPAQGIEPTVPLRHCQSIITARRGNCLYMPPRSHACPDGTGVLGLVEMSPKLRSGDLYLLFKKMPNIETARQMISSRPEFKAGSYEATLLAPLEKAAFEPDVVVFTLWPEQAMWLCCAQTYATGERQDFKTSGFNSACADLIVQTMTSGEMNISFGCYGARASSEIDDFELYLAIPTALLEPIAQALLKLSQKSIPEERKKIYLHPVMDKVGSRRAQSQGEGARVELFVDTERCMGDGLCVDFCPSGVLAMVEAGDRKVAQALHPDACSACYTCVGQCPQQAIQLSYN
;
A
#
# COMPACT_ATOMS: atom_id res chain seq x y z
N MET A 1 11.39 -0.60 -20.85
CA MET A 1 11.18 -2.03 -20.51
C MET A 1 9.84 -2.52 -21.05
N ASN A 2 9.70 -3.80 -21.38
CA ASN A 2 8.38 -4.38 -21.70
C ASN A 2 7.58 -4.75 -20.43
N TYR A 3 6.28 -5.02 -20.56
CA TYR A 3 5.42 -5.28 -19.40
C TYR A 3 5.74 -6.59 -18.66
N LYS A 4 6.33 -7.59 -19.31
CA LYS A 4 6.78 -8.82 -18.63
C LYS A 4 7.97 -8.54 -17.73
N GLU A 5 8.92 -7.75 -18.20
CA GLU A 5 10.08 -7.30 -17.41
C GLU A 5 9.63 -6.46 -16.21
N LEU A 6 8.73 -5.50 -16.43
CA LEU A 6 8.17 -4.67 -15.36
C LEU A 6 7.43 -5.52 -14.32
N ASN A 7 6.56 -6.43 -14.75
CA ASN A 7 5.85 -7.35 -13.85
C ASN A 7 6.83 -8.14 -12.97
N LYS A 8 7.87 -8.70 -13.58
CA LYS A 8 8.91 -9.45 -12.87
C LYS A 8 9.60 -8.59 -11.81
N ILE A 9 10.06 -7.39 -12.17
CA ILE A 9 10.74 -6.47 -11.24
C ILE A 9 9.84 -6.16 -10.05
N PHE A 10 8.59 -5.75 -10.30
CA PHE A 10 7.66 -5.39 -9.22
C PHE A 10 7.40 -6.57 -8.29
N LYS A 11 7.14 -7.76 -8.85
CA LYS A 11 6.85 -8.95 -8.04
C LYS A 11 8.04 -9.39 -7.21
N GLU A 12 9.23 -9.43 -7.79
CA GLU A 12 10.42 -9.91 -7.09
C GLU A 12 10.89 -8.92 -6.02
N THR A 13 10.98 -7.63 -6.36
CA THR A 13 11.50 -6.60 -5.42
C THR A 13 10.55 -6.35 -4.25
N LEU A 14 9.25 -6.30 -4.50
CA LEU A 14 8.24 -6.06 -3.46
C LEU A 14 7.71 -7.35 -2.83
N SER A 15 8.02 -8.51 -3.40
CA SER A 15 7.44 -9.81 -2.98
C SER A 15 5.91 -9.81 -3.08
N LEU A 16 5.38 -9.30 -4.21
CA LEU A 16 3.93 -9.17 -4.40
C LEU A 16 3.26 -10.54 -4.49
N ARG A 17 2.12 -10.66 -3.79
CA ARG A 17 1.25 -11.84 -3.87
C ARG A 17 0.53 -11.94 -5.21
N TRP A 18 0.10 -10.81 -5.76
CA TRP A 18 -0.72 -10.72 -6.97
C TRP A 18 0.00 -9.99 -8.09
N ASP A 19 -0.35 -10.31 -9.34
CA ASP A 19 0.13 -9.53 -10.48
C ASP A 19 -0.47 -8.11 -10.44
N PRO A 20 0.33 -7.06 -10.68
CA PRO A 20 -0.20 -5.73 -11.00
C PRO A 20 -1.14 -5.82 -12.21
N VAL A 21 -2.21 -5.04 -12.18
CA VAL A 21 -3.28 -5.07 -13.19
C VAL A 21 -3.17 -3.86 -14.09
N ALA A 22 -2.90 -4.08 -15.38
CA ALA A 22 -2.99 -3.07 -16.41
C ALA A 22 -4.47 -2.73 -16.67
N VAL A 23 -4.81 -1.43 -16.65
CA VAL A 23 -6.16 -0.93 -16.93
C VAL A 23 -6.10 0.11 -18.06
N ARG A 24 -6.96 -0.05 -19.06
CA ARG A 24 -7.16 0.93 -20.15
C ARG A 24 -8.64 1.33 -20.22
N MET A 25 -8.86 2.63 -20.31
CA MET A 25 -10.15 3.25 -20.60
C MET A 25 -10.34 3.32 -22.12
N MET A 26 -10.99 2.31 -22.69
CA MET A 26 -11.12 2.16 -24.14
C MET A 26 -12.02 3.27 -24.71
N ARG A 27 -11.49 4.04 -25.67
CA ARG A 27 -12.22 5.16 -26.29
C ARG A 27 -13.20 4.67 -27.35
N PRO A 28 -14.23 5.49 -27.68
CA PRO A 28 -15.10 5.21 -28.81
C PRO A 28 -14.33 4.96 -30.11
N GLY A 29 -14.67 3.87 -30.81
CA GLY A 29 -14.05 3.48 -32.07
C GLY A 29 -12.73 2.70 -31.94
N GLU A 30 -12.22 2.47 -30.73
CA GLU A 30 -11.10 1.54 -30.52
C GLU A 30 -11.57 0.08 -30.63
N GLU A 31 -10.74 -0.77 -31.23
CA GLU A 31 -11.06 -2.19 -31.37
C GLU A 31 -10.87 -2.93 -30.04
N LYS A 32 -11.83 -3.82 -29.74
CA LYS A 32 -11.72 -4.75 -28.62
C LYS A 32 -10.49 -5.66 -28.81
N PRO A 33 -9.58 -5.78 -27.82
CA PRO A 33 -8.48 -6.73 -27.88
C PRO A 33 -8.97 -8.17 -28.01
N ALA A 34 -8.35 -8.97 -28.88
CA ALA A 34 -8.76 -10.35 -29.17
C ALA A 34 -8.83 -11.25 -27.92
N GLN A 35 -7.93 -11.04 -26.96
CA GLN A 35 -7.86 -11.79 -25.70
C GLN A 35 -8.85 -11.32 -24.62
N GLY A 36 -9.57 -10.21 -24.84
CA GLY A 36 -10.49 -9.64 -23.88
C GLY A 36 -11.76 -10.47 -23.75
N ILE A 37 -11.95 -11.13 -22.61
CA ILE A 37 -13.15 -11.91 -22.31
C ILE A 37 -14.18 -10.97 -21.69
N GLU A 38 -15.40 -11.00 -22.24
CA GLU A 38 -16.54 -10.36 -21.58
C GLU A 38 -17.12 -11.34 -20.55
N PRO A 39 -17.22 -10.98 -19.26
CA PRO A 39 -17.80 -11.86 -18.26
C PRO A 39 -19.24 -12.25 -18.59
N THR A 40 -19.62 -13.48 -18.22
CA THR A 40 -20.99 -13.99 -18.43
C THR A 40 -22.02 -13.32 -17.54
N VAL A 41 -21.58 -12.73 -16.43
CA VAL A 41 -22.40 -11.94 -15.50
C VAL A 41 -21.73 -10.59 -15.25
N PRO A 42 -22.50 -9.51 -15.08
CA PRO A 42 -21.93 -8.20 -14.78
C PRO A 42 -21.09 -8.23 -13.49
N LEU A 43 -19.89 -7.66 -13.53
CA LEU A 43 -19.00 -7.53 -12.39
C LEU A 43 -18.93 -6.06 -11.96
N ARG A 44 -18.66 -5.79 -10.69
CA ARG A 44 -18.24 -4.45 -10.28
C ARG A 44 -16.83 -4.18 -10.80
N HIS A 45 -16.48 -2.93 -11.08
CA HIS A 45 -15.12 -2.60 -11.54
C HIS A 45 -14.03 -3.10 -10.58
N CYS A 46 -14.22 -3.01 -9.26
CA CYS A 46 -13.32 -3.61 -8.28
C CYS A 46 -13.17 -5.15 -8.43
N GLN A 47 -14.26 -5.87 -8.72
CA GLN A 47 -14.20 -7.31 -9.00
C GLN A 47 -13.48 -7.62 -10.31
N SER A 48 -13.56 -6.73 -11.31
CA SER A 48 -12.79 -6.89 -12.55
C SER A 48 -11.28 -6.79 -12.32
N ILE A 49 -10.84 -5.91 -11.41
CA ILE A 49 -9.43 -5.81 -10.98
C ILE A 49 -8.99 -7.12 -10.30
N ILE A 50 -9.80 -7.67 -9.39
CA ILE A 50 -9.53 -8.96 -8.73
C ILE A 50 -9.48 -10.12 -9.74
N THR A 51 -10.39 -10.12 -10.70
CA THR A 51 -10.42 -11.17 -11.73
C THR A 51 -9.17 -11.09 -12.62
N ALA A 52 -8.74 -9.87 -12.95
CA ALA A 52 -7.53 -9.63 -13.73
C ALA A 52 -6.25 -9.98 -12.96
N ARG A 53 -6.12 -9.64 -11.67
CA ARG A 53 -4.95 -9.99 -10.84
C ARG A 53 -4.73 -11.51 -10.70
N ARG A 54 -5.76 -12.31 -11.04
CA ARG A 54 -5.76 -13.78 -11.06
C ARG A 54 -5.50 -14.38 -12.44
N GLY A 55 -5.06 -13.58 -13.41
CA GLY A 55 -4.58 -14.08 -14.70
C GLY A 55 -5.52 -13.88 -15.88
N ASN A 56 -6.70 -13.28 -15.70
CA ASN A 56 -7.71 -13.10 -16.75
C ASN A 56 -7.58 -11.77 -17.49
N CYS A 57 -7.83 -11.77 -18.80
CA CYS A 57 -7.92 -10.54 -19.59
C CYS A 57 -9.40 -10.23 -19.87
N LEU A 58 -9.85 -9.05 -19.48
CA LEU A 58 -11.25 -8.66 -19.49
C LEU A 58 -11.53 -7.50 -20.45
N TYR A 59 -12.67 -7.60 -21.11
CA TYR A 59 -13.33 -6.51 -21.83
C TYR A 59 -14.66 -6.21 -21.14
N MET A 60 -14.79 -4.99 -20.58
CA MET A 60 -15.92 -4.61 -19.74
C MET A 60 -16.68 -3.40 -20.30
N PRO A 61 -17.60 -3.59 -21.26
CA PRO A 61 -18.52 -2.55 -21.71
C PRO A 61 -19.55 -2.20 -20.62
N PRO A 62 -20.32 -1.11 -20.74
CA PRO A 62 -21.30 -0.69 -19.75
C PRO A 62 -22.19 -1.80 -19.18
N ARG A 63 -22.72 -2.68 -20.05
CA ARG A 63 -23.60 -3.80 -19.68
C ARG A 63 -22.92 -4.85 -18.78
N SER A 64 -21.59 -4.91 -18.81
CA SER A 64 -20.79 -5.84 -18.02
C SER A 64 -20.42 -5.26 -16.65
N HIS A 65 -20.78 -4.00 -16.36
CA HIS A 65 -20.55 -3.39 -15.05
C HIS A 65 -21.80 -3.44 -14.17
N ALA A 66 -21.68 -4.04 -12.99
CA ALA A 66 -22.78 -4.16 -12.03
C ALA A 66 -22.98 -2.93 -11.12
N CYS A 67 -22.07 -1.95 -11.16
CA CYS A 67 -22.10 -0.77 -10.29
C CYS A 67 -22.43 0.49 -11.11
N PRO A 68 -23.67 1.04 -11.04
CA PRO A 68 -24.04 2.25 -11.78
C PRO A 68 -23.18 3.47 -11.42
N ASP A 69 -22.77 3.54 -10.15
CA ASP A 69 -21.87 4.58 -9.66
C ASP A 69 -20.46 4.44 -10.26
N GLY A 70 -19.98 3.20 -10.41
CA GLY A 70 -18.73 2.91 -11.09
C GLY A 70 -18.76 3.30 -12.57
N THR A 71 -19.80 2.92 -13.30
CA THR A 71 -19.92 3.23 -14.73
C THR A 71 -20.07 4.72 -15.01
N GLY A 72 -20.79 5.45 -14.13
CA GLY A 72 -20.91 6.89 -14.22
C GLY A 72 -19.58 7.59 -13.97
N VAL A 73 -18.88 7.24 -12.88
CA VAL A 73 -17.58 7.84 -12.52
C VAL A 73 -16.53 7.59 -13.61
N LEU A 74 -16.55 6.39 -14.20
CA LEU A 74 -15.65 6.00 -15.29
C LEU A 74 -16.04 6.62 -16.66
N GLY A 75 -17.10 7.43 -16.72
CA GLY A 75 -17.52 8.10 -17.96
C GLY A 75 -18.09 7.16 -19.02
N LEU A 76 -18.49 5.94 -18.65
CA LEU A 76 -19.05 4.94 -19.57
C LEU A 76 -20.51 5.25 -19.93
N VAL A 77 -21.26 5.79 -18.97
CA VAL A 77 -22.69 6.11 -19.11
C VAL A 77 -23.04 7.38 -18.35
N GLU A 78 -24.15 8.00 -18.72
CA GLU A 78 -24.73 9.11 -17.96
C GLU A 78 -25.25 8.62 -16.60
N MET A 79 -24.95 9.35 -15.52
CA MET A 79 -25.49 9.03 -14.20
C MET A 79 -26.99 9.32 -14.16
N SER A 80 -27.74 8.43 -13.51
CA SER A 80 -29.17 8.69 -13.25
C SER A 80 -29.36 9.97 -12.41
N PRO A 81 -30.49 10.71 -12.56
CA PRO A 81 -30.75 11.91 -11.78
C PRO A 81 -30.64 11.70 -10.26
N LYS A 82 -31.13 10.55 -9.75
CA LYS A 82 -31.07 10.19 -8.32
C LYS A 82 -29.64 9.91 -7.82
N LEU A 83 -28.76 9.44 -8.70
CA LEU A 83 -27.35 9.24 -8.35
C LEU A 83 -26.63 10.59 -8.34
N ARG A 84 -26.85 11.40 -9.37
CA ARG A 84 -26.22 12.72 -9.53
C ARG A 84 -26.65 13.72 -8.44
N SER A 85 -27.91 13.64 -7.98
CA SER A 85 -28.44 14.51 -6.93
C SER A 85 -27.94 14.17 -5.52
N GLY A 86 -27.50 12.93 -5.30
CA GLY A 86 -27.19 12.37 -3.98
C GLY A 86 -28.29 11.50 -3.37
N ASP A 87 -29.51 11.48 -3.91
CA ASP A 87 -30.67 10.79 -3.31
C ASP A 87 -30.42 9.31 -3.03
N LEU A 88 -29.69 8.61 -3.92
CA LEU A 88 -29.34 7.21 -3.70
C LEU A 88 -28.45 7.00 -2.47
N TYR A 89 -27.59 7.95 -2.11
CA TYR A 89 -26.75 7.83 -0.93
C TYR A 89 -27.56 7.96 0.37
N LEU A 90 -28.66 8.72 0.37
CA LEU A 90 -29.60 8.74 1.49
C LEU A 90 -30.46 7.48 1.52
N LEU A 91 -30.98 7.06 0.35
CA LEU A 91 -31.82 5.87 0.24
C LEU A 91 -31.11 4.62 0.78
N PHE A 92 -29.81 4.49 0.47
CA PHE A 92 -28.96 3.41 0.99
C PHE A 92 -28.35 3.69 2.36
N LYS A 93 -28.77 4.77 3.04
CA LYS A 93 -28.31 5.18 4.38
C LYS A 93 -26.79 5.28 4.50
N LYS A 94 -26.13 5.72 3.43
CA LYS A 94 -24.68 5.96 3.40
C LYS A 94 -24.31 7.33 3.92
N MET A 95 -25.23 8.29 3.79
CA MET A 95 -25.04 9.67 4.19
C MET A 95 -26.16 10.11 5.13
N PRO A 96 -25.87 10.97 6.12
CA PRO A 96 -26.86 11.40 7.11
C PRO A 96 -27.89 12.36 6.50
N ASN A 97 -27.52 13.12 5.46
CA ASN A 97 -28.38 14.11 4.80
C ASN A 97 -27.90 14.40 3.37
N ILE A 98 -28.69 15.19 2.63
CA ILE A 98 -28.47 15.50 1.22
C ILE A 98 -27.34 16.50 1.01
N GLU A 99 -27.14 17.41 1.95
CA GLU A 99 -26.03 18.37 1.93
C GLU A 99 -24.69 17.63 1.95
N THR A 100 -24.56 16.66 2.84
CA THR A 100 -23.34 15.82 2.95
C THR A 100 -23.14 14.98 1.70
N ALA A 101 -24.22 14.36 1.18
CA ALA A 101 -24.14 13.57 -0.05
C ALA A 101 -23.69 14.41 -1.26
N ARG A 102 -24.22 15.64 -1.40
CA ARG A 102 -23.83 16.57 -2.48
C ARG A 102 -22.39 17.01 -2.36
N GLN A 103 -21.90 17.29 -1.15
CA GLN A 103 -20.50 17.66 -0.92
C GLN A 103 -19.53 16.51 -1.24
N MET A 104 -19.90 15.27 -0.90
CA MET A 104 -19.12 14.10 -1.29
C MET A 104 -19.10 13.93 -2.81
N ILE A 105 -20.24 14.09 -3.49
CA ILE A 105 -20.31 13.98 -4.96
C ILE A 105 -19.51 15.10 -5.64
N SER A 106 -19.57 16.35 -5.15
CA SER A 106 -18.89 17.49 -5.79
C SER A 106 -17.37 17.43 -5.70
N SER A 107 -16.84 16.75 -4.68
CA SER A 107 -15.40 16.55 -4.49
C SER A 107 -14.85 15.31 -5.19
N ARG A 108 -15.73 14.43 -5.68
CA ARG A 108 -15.35 13.17 -6.34
C ARG A 108 -14.91 13.43 -7.78
N PRO A 109 -13.74 12.92 -8.20
CA PRO A 109 -13.35 12.98 -9.60
C PRO A 109 -14.19 12.03 -10.46
N GLU A 110 -14.63 12.49 -11.63
CA GLU A 110 -15.33 11.68 -12.64
C GLU A 110 -14.91 12.06 -14.06
N PHE A 111 -15.01 11.10 -14.99
CA PHE A 111 -14.90 11.39 -16.42
C PHE A 111 -16.25 11.85 -16.98
N LYS A 112 -16.19 12.66 -18.05
CA LYS A 112 -17.39 13.05 -18.79
C LYS A 112 -18.07 11.81 -19.36
N ALA A 113 -19.39 11.71 -19.21
CA ALA A 113 -20.16 10.60 -19.77
C ALA A 113 -19.95 10.46 -21.28
N GLY A 114 -19.81 9.22 -21.75
CA GLY A 114 -19.55 8.89 -23.15
C GLY A 114 -18.09 9.07 -23.58
N SER A 115 -17.16 9.42 -22.68
CA SER A 115 -15.73 9.52 -23.02
C SER A 115 -15.09 8.17 -23.34
N TYR A 116 -15.68 7.08 -22.82
CA TYR A 116 -15.15 5.72 -22.93
C TYR A 116 -16.28 4.71 -23.17
N GLU A 117 -15.99 3.65 -23.93
CA GLU A 117 -16.95 2.59 -24.26
C GLU A 117 -16.76 1.30 -23.46
N ALA A 118 -15.57 1.10 -22.89
CA ALA A 118 -15.29 -0.05 -22.04
C ALA A 118 -14.09 0.21 -21.12
N THR A 119 -13.96 -0.61 -20.09
CA THR A 119 -12.67 -0.80 -19.39
C THR A 119 -12.03 -2.10 -19.83
N LEU A 120 -10.75 -2.07 -20.17
CA LEU A 120 -9.93 -3.24 -20.44
C LEU A 120 -9.05 -3.51 -19.23
N LEU A 121 -8.97 -4.77 -18.80
CA LEU A 121 -8.14 -5.15 -17.65
C LEU A 121 -7.36 -6.42 -17.97
N ALA A 122 -6.10 -6.49 -17.55
CA ALA A 122 -5.27 -7.70 -17.67
C ALA A 122 -4.17 -7.70 -16.59
N PRO A 123 -3.62 -8.86 -16.21
CA PRO A 123 -2.29 -8.88 -15.59
C PRO A 123 -1.32 -8.09 -16.45
N LEU A 124 -0.46 -7.29 -15.83
CA LEU A 124 0.49 -6.42 -16.53
C LEU A 124 1.29 -7.21 -17.57
N GLU A 125 1.82 -8.38 -17.20
CA GLU A 125 2.58 -9.25 -18.11
C GLU A 125 1.80 -9.78 -19.33
N LYS A 126 0.46 -9.79 -19.28
CA LYS A 126 -0.42 -10.25 -20.35
C LYS A 126 -1.11 -9.11 -21.10
N ALA A 127 -0.87 -7.85 -20.73
CA ALA A 127 -1.53 -6.71 -21.37
C ALA A 127 -1.16 -6.65 -22.88
N ALA A 128 -2.16 -6.79 -23.75
CA ALA A 128 -2.05 -6.59 -25.20
C ALA A 128 -2.58 -5.22 -25.64
N PHE A 129 -2.58 -4.27 -24.72
CA PHE A 129 -2.95 -2.87 -24.91
C PHE A 129 -2.00 -2.03 -24.07
N GLU A 130 -1.83 -0.76 -24.44
CA GLU A 130 -1.13 0.21 -23.59
C GLU A 130 -2.05 0.60 -22.43
N PRO A 131 -1.71 0.35 -21.15
CA PRO A 131 -2.54 0.78 -20.05
C PRO A 131 -2.52 2.30 -19.90
N ASP A 132 -3.60 2.86 -19.37
CA ASP A 132 -3.56 4.23 -18.82
C ASP A 132 -2.94 4.22 -17.42
N VAL A 133 -3.31 3.20 -16.63
CA VAL A 133 -2.84 3.01 -15.25
C VAL A 133 -2.58 1.53 -14.96
N VAL A 134 -1.70 1.27 -14.00
CA VAL A 134 -1.47 -0.06 -13.44
C VAL A 134 -1.83 -0.05 -11.97
N VAL A 135 -2.75 -0.94 -11.58
CA VAL A 135 -3.25 -1.08 -10.23
C VAL A 135 -2.54 -2.22 -9.51
N PHE A 136 -1.96 -1.92 -8.36
CA PHE A 136 -1.31 -2.86 -7.47
C PHE A 136 -2.26 -3.19 -6.32
N THR A 137 -2.41 -4.48 -6.01
CA THR A 137 -2.99 -4.91 -4.72
C THR A 137 -1.86 -5.40 -3.83
N LEU A 138 -1.65 -4.72 -2.71
CA LEU A 138 -0.42 -4.86 -1.95
C LEU A 138 -0.61 -4.51 -0.47
N TRP A 139 0.39 -4.80 0.35
CA TRP A 139 0.43 -4.44 1.75
C TRP A 139 0.97 -3.01 1.97
N PRO A 140 0.69 -2.36 3.11
CA PRO A 140 1.19 -1.02 3.39
C PRO A 140 2.70 -0.82 3.20
N GLU A 141 3.52 -1.81 3.59
CA GLU A 141 4.98 -1.77 3.39
C GLU A 141 5.36 -1.74 1.90
N GLN A 142 4.68 -2.53 1.08
CA GLN A 142 4.93 -2.59 -0.36
C GLN A 142 4.50 -1.27 -1.04
N ALA A 143 3.41 -0.65 -0.56
CA ALA A 143 2.99 0.68 -1.00
C ALA A 143 4.04 1.74 -0.66
N MET A 144 4.57 1.69 0.56
CA MET A 144 5.64 2.58 1.01
C MET A 144 6.86 2.48 0.10
N TRP A 145 7.27 1.27 -0.31
CA TRP A 145 8.39 1.11 -1.23
C TRP A 145 8.15 1.68 -2.63
N LEU A 146 6.91 1.68 -3.12
CA LEU A 146 6.57 2.38 -4.37
C LEU A 146 6.70 3.90 -4.20
N CYS A 147 6.29 4.45 -3.06
CA CYS A 147 6.52 5.87 -2.73
C CYS A 147 8.01 6.18 -2.64
N CYS A 148 8.78 5.39 -1.89
CA CYS A 148 10.23 5.54 -1.79
C CYS A 148 10.91 5.43 -3.15
N ALA A 149 10.44 4.54 -4.03
CA ALA A 149 10.98 4.40 -5.38
C ALA A 149 10.68 5.64 -6.25
N GLN A 150 9.45 6.18 -6.21
CA GLN A 150 9.16 7.43 -6.92
C GLN A 150 9.99 8.59 -6.35
N THR A 151 10.07 8.75 -5.03
CA THR A 151 10.90 9.79 -4.40
C THR A 151 12.39 9.58 -4.68
N TYR A 152 12.87 8.34 -4.77
CA TYR A 152 14.25 8.06 -5.20
C TYR A 152 14.49 8.50 -6.64
N ALA A 153 13.50 8.36 -7.52
CA ALA A 153 13.61 8.74 -8.92
C ALA A 153 13.47 10.26 -9.14
N THR A 154 12.67 10.97 -8.33
CA THR A 154 12.31 12.38 -8.60
C THR A 154 12.68 13.36 -7.49
N GLY A 155 12.87 12.90 -6.26
CA GLY A 155 12.99 13.75 -5.06
C GLY A 155 11.66 14.26 -4.51
N GLU A 156 10.55 13.99 -5.19
CA GLU A 156 9.24 14.56 -4.86
C GLU A 156 8.48 13.74 -3.81
N ARG A 157 7.61 14.42 -3.07
CA ARG A 157 6.67 13.81 -2.13
C ARG A 157 5.35 13.52 -2.82
N GLN A 158 4.78 12.34 -2.57
CA GLN A 158 3.47 11.97 -3.09
C GLN A 158 2.35 12.68 -2.29
N ASP A 159 1.30 13.11 -2.99
CA ASP A 159 0.05 13.64 -2.43
C ASP A 159 -1.12 12.78 -2.90
N PHE A 160 -1.80 12.14 -1.95
CA PHE A 160 -2.84 11.17 -2.24
C PHE A 160 -4.23 11.72 -1.92
N LYS A 161 -5.17 11.48 -2.83
CA LYS A 161 -6.58 11.87 -2.69
C LYS A 161 -7.44 10.62 -2.61
N THR A 162 -7.92 10.31 -1.41
CA THR A 162 -8.70 9.10 -1.11
C THR A 162 -9.80 9.42 -0.10
N SER A 163 -10.96 8.78 -0.24
CA SER A 163 -12.13 9.06 0.62
C SER A 163 -12.83 7.82 1.19
N GLY A 164 -12.40 6.61 0.83
CA GLY A 164 -13.12 5.38 1.18
C GLY A 164 -14.49 5.22 0.49
N PHE A 165 -14.87 6.18 -0.35
CA PHE A 165 -16.01 6.12 -1.28
C PHE A 165 -15.49 6.16 -2.71
N ASN A 166 -16.21 5.50 -3.63
CA ASN A 166 -15.86 5.47 -5.05
C ASN A 166 -14.43 5.02 -5.38
N SER A 167 -13.76 4.35 -4.45
CA SER A 167 -12.36 3.97 -4.47
C SER A 167 -11.79 3.42 -5.78
N ALA A 168 -12.23 2.24 -6.21
CA ALA A 168 -11.60 1.59 -7.36
C ALA A 168 -11.82 2.36 -8.67
N CYS A 169 -12.92 3.11 -8.82
CA CYS A 169 -13.17 3.90 -10.03
C CYS A 169 -12.59 5.32 -9.92
N ALA A 170 -12.96 6.07 -8.89
CA ALA A 170 -12.52 7.45 -8.69
C ALA A 170 -11.05 7.54 -8.28
N ASP A 171 -10.63 6.85 -7.20
CA ASP A 171 -9.28 7.01 -6.65
C ASP A 171 -8.21 6.35 -7.54
N LEU A 172 -8.46 5.14 -8.05
CA LEU A 172 -7.43 4.38 -8.77
C LEU A 172 -7.38 4.65 -10.27
N ILE A 173 -8.51 5.02 -10.89
CA ILE A 173 -8.58 5.27 -12.33
C ILE A 173 -8.65 6.77 -12.60
N VAL A 174 -9.74 7.43 -12.22
CA VAL A 174 -9.96 8.83 -12.61
C VAL A 174 -8.90 9.75 -12.01
N GLN A 175 -8.67 9.66 -10.70
CA GLN A 175 -7.71 10.51 -10.01
C GLN A 175 -6.29 10.30 -10.55
N THR A 176 -5.83 9.05 -10.68
CA THR A 176 -4.50 8.73 -11.22
C THR A 176 -4.32 9.19 -12.67
N MET A 177 -5.33 8.98 -13.53
CA MET A 177 -5.26 9.44 -14.94
C MET A 177 -5.30 10.96 -15.07
N THR A 178 -6.12 11.64 -14.26
CA THR A 178 -6.30 13.10 -14.38
C THR A 178 -5.18 13.90 -13.72
N SER A 179 -4.58 13.40 -12.64
CA SER A 179 -3.42 14.07 -12.04
C SER A 179 -2.10 13.68 -12.71
N GLY A 180 -2.03 12.51 -13.37
CA GLY A 180 -0.77 11.98 -13.88
C GLY A 180 0.19 11.52 -12.76
N GLU A 181 -0.33 11.34 -11.55
CA GLU A 181 0.42 10.99 -10.34
C GLU A 181 -0.10 9.69 -9.73
N MET A 182 0.74 9.01 -8.95
CA MET A 182 0.31 7.83 -8.19
C MET A 182 -0.83 8.19 -7.24
N ASN A 183 -1.76 7.26 -7.02
CA ASN A 183 -2.77 7.42 -5.97
C ASN A 183 -3.05 6.12 -5.22
N ILE A 184 -3.43 6.23 -3.95
CA ILE A 184 -3.80 5.08 -3.12
C ILE A 184 -5.31 4.98 -2.97
N SER A 185 -5.78 3.78 -2.65
CA SER A 185 -7.14 3.59 -2.19
C SER A 185 -7.24 2.48 -1.16
N PHE A 186 -8.06 2.73 -0.14
CA PHE A 186 -8.37 1.74 0.88
C PHE A 186 -9.37 0.69 0.41
N GLY A 187 -9.93 0.84 -0.79
CA GLY A 187 -11.09 0.07 -1.23
C GLY A 187 -12.36 0.56 -0.52
N CYS A 188 -13.38 0.92 -1.29
CA CYS A 188 -14.59 1.47 -0.71
C CYS A 188 -15.38 0.37 0.00
N TYR A 189 -16.30 0.78 0.88
CA TYR A 189 -17.13 -0.18 1.61
C TYR A 189 -17.77 -1.21 0.66
N GLY A 190 -18.24 -0.78 -0.53
CA GLY A 190 -18.84 -1.66 -1.53
C GLY A 190 -17.83 -2.58 -2.21
N ALA A 191 -16.59 -2.12 -2.43
CA ALA A 191 -15.52 -2.95 -2.97
C ALA A 191 -15.15 -4.06 -1.98
N ARG A 192 -14.87 -3.69 -0.71
CA ARG A 192 -14.55 -4.66 0.34
C ARG A 192 -15.68 -5.66 0.60
N ALA A 193 -16.94 -5.22 0.55
CA ALA A 193 -18.09 -6.12 0.74
C ALA A 193 -18.36 -7.07 -0.45
N SER A 194 -17.81 -6.79 -1.65
CA SER A 194 -18.11 -7.56 -2.87
C SER A 194 -16.90 -8.26 -3.48
N SER A 195 -15.74 -8.18 -2.83
CA SER A 195 -14.51 -8.76 -3.31
C SER A 195 -13.68 -9.33 -2.17
N GLU A 196 -12.62 -10.05 -2.51
CA GLU A 196 -11.72 -10.75 -1.58
C GLU A 196 -10.54 -9.87 -1.10
N ILE A 197 -10.70 -8.54 -1.08
CA ILE A 197 -9.68 -7.65 -0.53
C ILE A 197 -9.60 -7.91 0.97
N ASP A 198 -8.44 -8.31 1.47
CA ASP A 198 -8.25 -8.57 2.90
C ASP A 198 -7.98 -7.28 3.70
N ASP A 199 -8.06 -7.36 5.03
CA ASP A 199 -7.93 -6.21 5.94
C ASP A 199 -6.53 -5.56 5.92
N PHE A 200 -5.51 -6.29 5.49
CA PHE A 200 -4.12 -5.87 5.31
C PHE A 200 -3.79 -5.50 3.87
N GLU A 201 -4.70 -5.71 2.91
CA GLU A 201 -4.54 -5.28 1.52
C GLU A 201 -5.05 -3.84 1.32
N LEU A 202 -4.27 -3.05 0.57
CA LEU A 202 -4.68 -1.78 -0.02
C LEU A 202 -4.38 -1.76 -1.52
N TYR A 203 -4.90 -0.75 -2.20
CA TYR A 203 -4.58 -0.50 -3.59
C TYR A 203 -3.69 0.73 -3.77
N LEU A 204 -2.82 0.66 -4.76
CA LEU A 204 -2.08 1.81 -5.29
C LEU A 204 -2.10 1.73 -6.81
N ALA A 205 -2.42 2.84 -7.48
CA ALA A 205 -2.40 2.95 -8.93
C ALA A 205 -1.26 3.86 -9.40
N ILE A 206 -0.57 3.42 -10.44
CA ILE A 206 0.56 4.14 -11.06
C ILE A 206 0.19 4.46 -12.52
N PRO A 207 0.31 5.72 -12.97
CA PRO A 207 0.21 6.06 -14.38
C PRO A 207 1.31 5.36 -15.19
N THR A 208 0.99 4.90 -16.40
CA THR A 208 1.94 4.09 -17.22
C THR A 208 3.30 4.76 -17.42
N ALA A 209 3.34 6.09 -17.56
CA ALA A 209 4.56 6.86 -17.73
C ALA A 209 5.54 6.75 -16.54
N LEU A 210 5.06 6.45 -15.34
CA LEU A 210 5.88 6.36 -14.12
C LEU A 210 6.40 4.94 -13.83
N LEU A 211 5.94 3.91 -14.56
CA LEU A 211 6.28 2.52 -14.26
C LEU A 211 7.77 2.22 -14.39
N GLU A 212 8.39 2.63 -15.49
CA GLU A 212 9.80 2.32 -15.76
C GLU A 212 10.77 3.04 -14.81
N PRO A 213 10.62 4.36 -14.54
CA PRO A 213 11.41 5.05 -13.51
C PRO A 213 11.30 4.40 -12.12
N ILE A 214 10.08 4.03 -11.71
CA ILE A 214 9.84 3.39 -10.41
C ILE A 214 10.47 1.99 -10.36
N ALA A 215 10.32 1.20 -11.42
CA ALA A 215 10.92 -0.13 -11.49
C ALA A 215 12.45 -0.08 -11.38
N GLN A 216 13.09 0.89 -12.05
CA GLN A 216 14.53 1.10 -11.95
C GLN A 216 14.96 1.50 -10.52
N ALA A 217 14.21 2.39 -9.88
CA ALA A 217 14.47 2.78 -8.50
C ALA A 217 14.31 1.60 -7.53
N LEU A 218 13.28 0.76 -7.70
CA LEU A 218 13.10 -0.46 -6.91
C LEU A 218 14.27 -1.43 -7.06
N LEU A 219 14.80 -1.60 -8.28
CA LEU A 219 16.00 -2.43 -8.48
C LEU A 219 17.18 -1.91 -7.65
N LYS A 220 17.39 -0.60 -7.56
CA LYS A 220 18.43 -0.01 -6.71
C LYS A 220 18.14 -0.20 -5.22
N LEU A 221 16.93 0.13 -4.78
CA LEU A 221 16.51 -0.01 -3.38
C LEU A 221 16.56 -1.47 -2.89
N SER A 222 16.30 -2.43 -3.78
CA SER A 222 16.34 -3.87 -3.48
C SER A 222 17.73 -4.40 -3.14
N GLN A 223 18.80 -3.67 -3.50
CA GLN A 223 20.17 -4.08 -3.21
C GLN A 223 20.52 -3.90 -1.72
N LYS A 224 19.84 -2.99 -1.02
CA LYS A 224 20.19 -2.63 0.36
C LYS A 224 18.98 -2.25 1.22
N SER A 225 18.28 -1.17 0.89
CA SER A 225 17.26 -0.58 1.76
C SER A 225 16.07 -1.52 2.04
N ILE A 226 15.55 -2.18 1.01
CA ILE A 226 14.43 -3.13 1.16
C ILE A 226 14.82 -4.32 2.06
N PRO A 227 15.93 -5.06 1.78
CA PRO A 227 16.31 -6.18 2.63
C PRO A 227 16.73 -5.76 4.05
N GLU A 228 17.35 -4.59 4.23
CA GLU A 228 17.71 -4.09 5.58
C GLU A 228 16.46 -3.77 6.41
N GLU A 229 15.48 -3.05 5.87
CA GLU A 229 14.22 -2.76 6.58
C GLU A 229 13.47 -4.05 6.95
N ARG A 230 13.38 -5.00 6.01
CA ARG A 230 12.70 -6.28 6.26
C ARG A 230 13.41 -7.14 7.30
N LYS A 231 14.74 -7.00 7.42
CA LYS A 231 15.56 -7.59 8.48
C LYS A 231 15.61 -6.72 9.75
N LYS A 232 14.89 -5.61 9.78
CA LYS A 232 14.85 -4.63 10.88
C LYS A 232 16.21 -4.02 11.23
N ILE A 233 17.12 -3.99 10.26
CA ILE A 233 18.44 -3.33 10.35
C ILE A 233 18.25 -1.83 10.11
N TYR A 234 18.28 -1.04 11.19
CA TYR A 234 18.23 0.42 11.14
C TYR A 234 19.57 1.04 11.58
N LEU A 235 20.19 1.84 10.72
CA LEU A 235 21.38 2.60 11.10
C LEU A 235 20.92 3.91 11.72
N HIS A 236 21.18 4.10 13.01
CA HIS A 236 20.90 5.37 13.67
C HIS A 236 21.67 6.50 12.97
N PRO A 237 21.02 7.65 12.68
CA PRO A 237 21.74 8.83 12.24
C PRO A 237 22.85 9.15 13.24
N VAL A 238 24.03 9.52 12.76
CA VAL A 238 25.08 10.07 13.61
C VAL A 238 24.55 11.40 14.13
N MET A 239 24.02 11.39 15.35
CA MET A 239 23.48 12.59 15.99
C MET A 239 24.61 13.27 16.77
N ASP A 240 25.09 14.42 16.28
CA ASP A 240 26.22 15.14 16.88
C ASP A 240 25.98 15.67 18.30
N LYS A 241 24.73 15.64 18.80
CA LYS A 241 24.32 15.84 20.21
C LYS A 241 22.80 15.73 20.33
N VAL A 242 22.29 14.62 20.87
CA VAL A 242 20.92 14.58 21.41
C VAL A 242 20.98 15.11 22.83
N GLY A 243 20.19 16.13 23.14
CA GLY A 243 20.07 16.66 24.50
C GLY A 243 19.76 15.53 25.47
N SER A 244 20.72 15.19 26.33
CA SER A 244 20.52 14.28 27.44
C SER A 244 19.31 14.79 28.23
N ARG A 245 18.25 13.99 28.39
CA ARG A 245 17.30 14.26 29.47
C ARG A 245 18.13 14.32 30.74
N ARG A 246 18.27 15.51 31.33
CA ARG A 246 18.91 15.65 32.63
C ARG A 246 18.20 14.68 33.57
N ALA A 247 18.98 13.89 34.30
CA ALA A 247 18.50 12.98 35.32
C ALA A 247 17.72 13.76 36.39
N GLN A 248 16.43 13.96 36.17
CA GLN A 248 15.50 14.50 37.16
C GLN A 248 14.14 13.84 36.98
N SER A 249 14.00 12.68 37.63
CA SER A 249 12.83 12.39 38.45
C SER A 249 13.20 11.22 39.37
N GLN A 250 13.67 11.54 40.57
CA GLN A 250 13.53 10.65 41.72
C GLN A 250 12.03 10.57 42.00
N GLY A 251 11.39 9.50 41.53
CA GLY A 251 10.00 9.18 41.83
C GLY A 251 9.82 7.67 41.78
N GLU A 252 8.97 7.15 42.66
CA GLU A 252 8.50 5.76 42.70
C GLU A 252 7.65 5.45 41.44
N GLY A 253 8.31 5.36 40.29
CA GLY A 253 7.71 4.89 39.04
C GLY A 253 7.88 3.37 38.91
N ALA A 254 6.98 2.74 38.13
CA ALA A 254 7.06 1.33 37.79
C ALA A 254 8.47 0.96 37.30
N ARG A 255 9.09 -0.04 37.93
CA ARG A 255 10.44 -0.47 37.56
C ARG A 255 10.33 -1.45 36.41
N VAL A 256 11.12 -1.23 35.36
CA VAL A 256 11.20 -2.15 34.23
C VAL A 256 12.20 -3.25 34.57
N GLU A 257 11.73 -4.48 34.63
CA GLU A 257 12.61 -5.65 34.68
C GLU A 257 12.96 -6.09 33.24
N LEU A 258 14.25 -6.29 32.98
CA LEU A 258 14.75 -6.79 31.71
C LEU A 258 15.44 -8.13 31.94
N PHE A 259 14.90 -9.18 31.31
CA PHE A 259 15.47 -10.52 31.34
C PHE A 259 16.07 -10.90 29.98
N VAL A 260 17.26 -11.49 29.99
CA VAL A 260 17.90 -12.08 28.81
C VAL A 260 18.14 -13.57 29.04
N ASP A 261 17.53 -14.40 28.21
CA ASP A 261 17.78 -15.84 28.13
C ASP A 261 19.14 -16.08 27.46
N THR A 262 20.15 -16.32 28.28
CA THR A 262 21.52 -16.54 27.82
C THR A 262 21.68 -17.85 27.05
N GLU A 263 20.80 -18.83 27.20
CA GLU A 263 20.88 -20.07 26.42
C GLU A 263 20.47 -19.80 24.97
N ARG A 264 19.41 -19.01 24.77
CA ARG A 264 18.88 -18.62 23.44
C ARG A 264 19.66 -17.49 22.76
N CYS A 265 20.40 -16.68 23.50
CA CYS A 265 21.06 -15.47 22.97
C CYS A 265 22.23 -15.79 22.02
N MET A 266 22.04 -15.77 20.70
CA MET A 266 23.12 -16.09 19.74
C MET A 266 24.27 -15.07 19.64
N GLY A 267 24.27 -13.99 20.41
CA GLY A 267 25.39 -13.05 20.47
C GLY A 267 25.52 -12.08 19.30
N ASP A 268 24.43 -11.79 18.58
CA ASP A 268 24.42 -10.97 17.37
C ASP A 268 24.59 -9.45 17.61
N GLY A 269 24.36 -8.97 18.83
CA GLY A 269 24.54 -7.57 19.20
C GLY A 269 23.40 -6.62 18.84
N LEU A 270 22.37 -7.07 18.11
CA LEU A 270 21.29 -6.18 17.64
C LEU A 270 20.60 -5.44 18.80
N CYS A 271 20.33 -6.16 19.89
CA CYS A 271 19.70 -5.56 21.07
C CYS A 271 20.53 -4.44 21.73
N VAL A 272 21.85 -4.47 21.58
CA VAL A 272 22.78 -3.42 22.05
C VAL A 272 22.72 -2.24 21.09
N ASP A 273 22.86 -2.50 19.78
CA ASP A 273 22.87 -1.49 18.73
C ASP A 273 21.57 -0.68 18.65
N PHE A 274 20.44 -1.33 18.95
CA PHE A 274 19.11 -0.74 18.91
C PHE A 274 18.59 -0.22 20.25
N CYS A 275 19.37 -0.30 21.33
CA CYS A 275 18.92 0.23 22.61
C CYS A 275 19.08 1.76 22.63
N PRO A 276 17.99 2.56 22.60
CA PRO A 276 18.11 4.03 22.57
C PRO A 276 18.71 4.61 23.85
N SER A 277 18.65 3.86 24.96
CA SER A 277 19.18 4.25 26.26
C SER A 277 20.52 3.57 26.60
N GLY A 278 21.07 2.72 25.72
CA GLY A 278 22.32 2.00 25.99
C GLY A 278 22.27 1.06 27.21
N VAL A 279 21.12 0.42 27.46
CA VAL A 279 20.89 -0.46 28.63
C VAL A 279 21.69 -1.76 28.56
N LEU A 280 21.87 -2.28 27.34
CA LEU A 280 22.43 -3.60 27.06
C LEU A 280 23.86 -3.48 26.56
N ALA A 281 24.69 -4.47 26.90
CA ALA A 281 26.02 -4.66 26.32
C ALA A 281 26.28 -6.13 26.02
N MET A 282 27.23 -6.40 25.11
CA MET A 282 27.71 -7.77 24.86
C MET A 282 28.83 -8.09 25.86
N VAL A 283 28.64 -9.16 26.64
CA VAL A 283 29.61 -9.65 27.62
C VAL A 283 30.06 -11.07 27.27
N GLU A 284 31.30 -11.39 27.63
CA GLU A 284 31.84 -12.75 27.45
C GLU A 284 31.20 -13.72 28.45
N ALA A 285 30.71 -14.85 27.94
CA ALA A 285 30.14 -15.95 28.73
C ALA A 285 30.71 -17.28 28.19
N GLY A 286 31.88 -17.68 28.69
CA GLY A 286 32.63 -18.81 28.15
C GLY A 286 33.18 -18.49 26.76
N ASP A 287 32.93 -19.36 25.79
CA ASP A 287 33.42 -19.22 24.40
C ASP A 287 32.49 -18.37 23.50
N ARG A 288 31.48 -17.70 24.08
CA ARG A 288 30.48 -16.92 23.35
C ARG A 288 30.20 -15.58 24.01
N LYS A 289 29.71 -14.64 23.21
CA LYS A 289 29.17 -13.37 23.71
C LYS A 289 27.66 -13.47 23.91
N VAL A 290 27.17 -12.93 25.02
CA VAL A 290 25.74 -12.83 25.32
C VAL A 290 25.38 -11.39 25.69
N ALA A 291 24.13 -11.01 25.46
CA ALA A 291 23.65 -9.70 25.89
C ALA A 291 23.39 -9.70 27.39
N GLN A 292 23.76 -8.61 28.07
CA GLN A 292 23.49 -8.39 29.49
C GLN A 292 23.00 -6.95 29.70
N ALA A 293 22.00 -6.77 30.56
CA ALA A 293 21.56 -5.44 30.99
C ALA A 293 22.51 -4.88 32.04
N LEU A 294 23.30 -3.87 31.66
CA LEU A 294 24.22 -3.17 32.56
C LEU A 294 23.55 -1.98 33.26
N HIS A 295 22.56 -1.36 32.61
CA HIS A 295 21.85 -0.19 33.14
C HIS A 295 20.33 -0.36 33.06
N PRO A 296 19.74 -1.41 33.69
CA PRO A 296 18.30 -1.70 33.58
C PRO A 296 17.42 -0.52 34.03
N ASP A 297 17.87 0.30 34.98
CA ASP A 297 17.14 1.48 35.45
C ASP A 297 16.97 2.58 34.37
N ALA A 298 17.78 2.56 33.30
CA ALA A 298 17.64 3.48 32.16
C ALA A 298 16.69 2.95 31.08
N CYS A 299 16.11 1.77 31.28
CA CYS A 299 15.20 1.15 30.32
C CYS A 299 13.90 1.93 30.20
N SER A 300 13.60 2.37 28.99
CA SER A 300 12.34 3.07 28.65
C SER A 300 11.19 2.12 28.33
N ALA A 301 11.41 0.80 28.39
CA ALA A 301 10.48 -0.23 27.95
C ALA A 301 9.90 0.03 26.55
N CYS A 302 10.75 0.45 25.60
CA CYS A 302 10.35 0.66 24.20
C CYS A 302 10.20 -0.65 23.40
N TYR A 303 10.54 -1.80 23.97
CA TYR A 303 10.50 -3.13 23.36
C TYR A 303 11.35 -3.31 22.09
N THR A 304 12.19 -2.33 21.70
CA THR A 304 13.04 -2.47 20.51
C THR A 304 13.96 -3.67 20.61
N CYS A 305 14.64 -3.89 21.75
CA CYS A 305 15.49 -5.06 21.94
C CYS A 305 14.72 -6.39 21.84
N VAL A 306 13.49 -6.45 22.35
CA VAL A 306 12.60 -7.62 22.26
C VAL A 306 12.22 -7.90 20.81
N GLY A 307 11.81 -6.86 20.07
CA GLY A 307 11.41 -7.00 18.66
C GLY A 307 12.57 -7.29 17.71
N GLN A 308 13.78 -6.82 18.04
CA GLN A 308 14.98 -7.01 17.22
C GLN A 308 15.69 -8.35 17.48
N CYS A 309 15.41 -9.03 18.59
CA CYS A 309 16.07 -10.29 18.90
C CYS A 309 15.52 -11.44 18.02
N PRO A 310 16.30 -11.97 17.06
CA PRO A 310 15.82 -13.03 16.17
C PRO A 310 15.53 -14.33 16.92
N GLN A 311 16.18 -14.53 18.07
CA GLN A 311 16.00 -15.70 18.93
C GLN A 311 14.89 -15.52 19.98
N GLN A 312 14.25 -14.34 20.04
CA GLN A 312 13.26 -13.98 21.06
C GLN A 312 13.78 -14.26 22.49
N ALA A 313 15.05 -13.95 22.73
CA ALA A 313 15.75 -14.23 23.98
C ALA A 313 15.57 -13.13 25.04
N ILE A 314 14.81 -12.07 24.77
CA ILE A 314 14.69 -10.90 25.65
C ILE A 314 13.23 -10.70 26.04
N GLN A 315 13.00 -10.45 27.34
CA GLN A 315 11.69 -10.13 27.89
C GLN A 315 11.77 -8.86 28.74
N LEU A 316 10.67 -8.10 28.76
CA LEU A 316 10.49 -6.92 29.59
C LEU A 316 9.20 -7.08 30.40
N SER A 317 9.23 -6.73 31.67
CA SER A 317 8.07 -6.64 32.56
C SER A 317 8.07 -5.34 33.33
N TYR A 318 6.89 -4.86 33.72
CA TYR A 318 6.74 -3.78 34.69
C TYR A 318 6.42 -4.39 36.05
N ASN A 319 7.12 -3.93 37.09
CA ASN A 319 6.76 -4.14 38.49
C ASN A 319 6.06 -2.90 39.06
#